data_AF-A0A956LI64-F1
#
_entry.id   AF-A0A956LI64-F1
#
_cell.length_a   1.000
_cell.length_b   1.000
_cell.length_c   1.000
_cell.angle_alpha   90.00
_cell.angle_beta   90.00
_cell.angle_gamma   90.00
#
_symmetry.space_group_name_H-M   'P 1'
#
loop_
_entity.id
_entity.type
_entity.pdbx_description
1 polymer ?
#
loop_
_entity_poly.entity_id
_entity_poly.type
_entity_poly.pdbx_seq_one_letter_code
_entity_poly.pdbx_strand_id
1 'polypeptide(L)'
;DDAETWSRMWHTQVSLGAVPYYMFIARDTGPKEYFKVPLHRAYRIFRDAHASLSGLARTARGPSMSTTPGKIVIDGAAELAGEPVFALRFLQARRAAWTGRPFYAKLDERAAWFDELRPAFGEPAFFFEAELASMQRSA
;
A
#
# COMPACT_ATOMS: atom_id res chain seq x y z
N ASP A 1 0.27 10.85 -11.92
CA ASP A 1 0.97 9.58 -11.61
C ASP A 1 2.38 9.57 -12.17
N ASP A 2 3.27 10.34 -11.54
CA ASP A 2 4.63 10.58 -12.02
C ASP A 2 5.59 10.72 -10.82
N ALA A 3 6.75 10.06 -10.88
CA ALA A 3 7.70 9.99 -9.77
C ALA A 3 8.41 11.32 -9.51
N GLU A 4 8.72 12.08 -10.57
CA GLU A 4 9.39 13.37 -10.45
C GLU A 4 8.50 14.38 -9.72
N THR A 5 7.21 14.38 -10.06
CA THR A 5 6.20 15.22 -9.40
C THR A 5 6.12 14.95 -7.89
N TRP A 6 6.12 13.67 -7.48
CA TRP A 6 6.13 13.30 -6.06
C TRP A 6 7.42 13.71 -5.35
N SER A 7 8.57 13.45 -5.96
CA SER A 7 9.87 13.81 -5.41
C SER A 7 9.97 15.33 -5.19
N ARG A 8 9.60 16.13 -6.21
CA ARG A 8 9.58 17.58 -6.13
C ARG A 8 8.66 18.06 -5.01
N MET A 9 7.45 17.52 -4.92
CA MET A 9 6.49 17.91 -3.87
C MET A 9 7.03 17.61 -2.46
N TRP A 10 7.56 16.41 -2.21
CA TRP A 10 8.09 16.05 -0.90
C TRP A 10 9.33 16.86 -0.53
N HIS A 11 10.21 17.14 -1.50
CA HIS A 11 11.34 18.03 -1.29
C HIS A 11 10.87 19.42 -0.87
N THR A 12 9.92 20.01 -1.60
CA THR A 12 9.35 21.32 -1.25
C THR A 12 8.68 21.32 0.12
N GLN A 13 7.91 20.28 0.46
CA GLN A 13 7.29 20.15 1.78
C GLN A 13 8.33 20.21 2.90
N VAL A 14 9.42 19.45 2.78
CA VAL A 14 10.50 19.47 3.78
C VAL A 14 11.22 20.81 3.83
N SER A 15 11.49 21.45 2.68
CA SER A 15 12.07 22.79 2.64
C SER A 15 11.21 23.85 3.34
N LEU A 16 9.89 23.64 3.39
CA LEU A 16 8.93 24.50 4.07
C LEU A 16 8.67 24.08 5.54
N GLY A 17 9.41 23.11 6.07
CA GLY A 17 9.25 22.62 7.44
C GLY A 17 8.07 21.66 7.64
N ALA A 18 7.42 21.20 6.57
CA ALA A 18 6.40 20.15 6.63
C ALA A 18 7.03 18.76 6.58
N VAL A 19 6.39 17.78 7.22
CA VAL A 19 6.85 16.38 7.23
C VAL A 19 5.93 15.55 6.32
N PRO A 20 6.39 15.12 5.14
CA PRO A 20 5.66 14.17 4.30
C PRO A 20 5.38 12.88 5.08
N TYR A 21 4.13 12.43 5.10
CA TYR A 21 3.73 11.30 5.95
C TYR A 21 3.24 10.07 5.18
N TYR A 22 2.31 10.24 4.23
CA TYR A 22 1.77 9.14 3.43
C TYR A 22 1.66 9.51 1.96
N MET A 23 1.90 8.51 1.10
CA MET A 23 1.32 8.46 -0.24
C MET A 23 0.09 7.55 -0.20
N PHE A 24 -1.09 8.11 -0.42
CA PHE A 24 -2.32 7.33 -0.49
C PHE A 24 -2.66 6.95 -1.93
N ILE A 25 -3.12 5.72 -2.10
CA ILE A 25 -3.85 5.31 -3.30
C ILE A 25 -5.23 5.97 -3.28
N ALA A 26 -5.70 6.42 -4.44
CA ALA A 26 -7.05 6.93 -4.60
C ALA A 26 -8.07 5.87 -4.18
N ARG A 27 -9.05 6.25 -3.36
CA ARG A 27 -10.03 5.31 -2.82
C ARG A 27 -10.91 4.72 -3.93
N ASP A 28 -11.29 3.46 -3.77
CA ASP A 28 -12.22 2.74 -4.65
C ASP A 28 -13.69 3.20 -4.53
N THR A 29 -13.95 4.49 -4.38
CA THR A 29 -15.29 5.06 -4.18
C THR A 29 -15.51 6.29 -5.05
N GLY A 30 -16.74 6.50 -5.55
CA GLY A 30 -17.08 7.65 -6.37
C GLY A 30 -16.54 7.52 -7.81
N PRO A 31 -16.06 8.61 -8.46
CA PRO A 31 -15.58 8.60 -9.84
C PRO A 31 -14.18 7.96 -9.97
N LYS A 32 -14.00 6.76 -9.40
CA LYS A 32 -12.71 6.07 -9.26
C LYS A 32 -12.00 5.79 -10.58
N GLU A 33 -12.75 5.55 -11.65
CA GLU A 33 -12.21 5.18 -12.97
C GLU A 33 -11.28 6.25 -13.55
N TYR A 34 -11.50 7.52 -13.21
CA TYR A 34 -10.66 8.63 -13.69
C TYR A 34 -9.32 8.75 -12.94
N PHE A 35 -9.23 8.20 -11.73
CA PHE A 35 -8.09 8.36 -10.83
C PHE A 35 -7.43 7.03 -10.47
N LYS A 36 -7.88 5.92 -11.05
CA LYS A 36 -7.38 4.58 -10.78
C LYS A 36 -5.94 4.44 -11.29
N VAL A 37 -5.04 4.09 -10.38
CA VAL A 37 -3.65 3.75 -10.70
C VAL A 37 -3.39 2.33 -10.25
N PRO A 38 -3.02 1.40 -11.16
CA PRO A 38 -2.68 0.04 -10.76
C PRO A 38 -1.61 0.01 -9.66
N LEU A 39 -1.75 -0.89 -8.69
CA LEU A 39 -0.91 -0.96 -7.49
C LEU A 39 0.56 -1.18 -7.84
N HIS A 40 0.86 -2.01 -8.85
CA HIS A 40 2.23 -2.22 -9.33
C HIS A 40 2.85 -0.91 -9.84
N ARG A 41 2.07 -0.08 -10.54
CA ARG A 41 2.50 1.22 -11.06
C ARG A 41 2.65 2.24 -9.94
N ALA A 42 1.71 2.28 -9.00
CA ALA A 42 1.78 3.17 -7.84
C ALA A 42 3.00 2.85 -6.96
N TYR A 43 3.31 1.56 -6.76
CA TYR A 43 4.52 1.11 -6.07
C TYR A 43 5.78 1.57 -6.81
N ARG A 44 5.85 1.38 -8.13
CA ARG A 44 6.98 1.88 -8.94
C ARG A 44 7.16 3.39 -8.81
N ILE A 45 6.09 4.17 -8.93
CA ILE A 45 6.12 5.64 -8.78
C ILE A 45 6.65 6.02 -7.40
N PHE A 46 6.12 5.40 -6.34
CA PHE A 46 6.58 5.65 -4.97
C PHE A 46 8.05 5.32 -4.82
N ARG A 47 8.49 4.12 -5.24
CA ARG A 47 9.87 3.66 -5.15
C ARG A 47 10.83 4.61 -5.85
N ASP A 48 10.51 4.99 -7.09
CA ASP A 48 11.37 5.84 -7.91
C ASP A 48 11.46 7.27 -7.35
N ALA A 49 10.33 7.82 -6.91
CA ALA A 49 10.30 9.12 -6.22
C ALA A 49 11.12 9.06 -4.92
N HIS A 50 10.86 8.06 -4.09
CA HIS A 50 11.50 7.90 -2.78
C HIS A 50 13.01 7.63 -2.90
N ALA A 51 13.47 6.92 -3.93
CA ALA A 51 14.88 6.67 -4.19
C ALA A 51 15.66 7.96 -4.54
N SER A 52 15.00 8.91 -5.21
CA SER A 52 15.61 10.19 -5.61
C SER A 52 15.75 11.21 -4.46
N LEU A 53 15.09 10.98 -3.33
CA LEU A 53 15.07 11.91 -2.20
C LEU A 53 16.31 11.80 -1.30
N SER A 54 16.71 12.93 -0.71
CA SER A 54 17.67 12.95 0.40
C SER A 54 17.11 12.26 1.64
N GLY A 55 17.98 11.82 2.56
CA GLY A 55 17.57 11.12 3.77
C GLY A 55 16.50 11.86 4.60
N LEU A 56 16.59 13.19 4.70
CA LEU A 56 15.63 14.03 5.42
C LEU A 56 14.24 14.08 4.76
N ALA A 57 14.17 13.89 3.44
CA ALA A 57 12.91 13.91 2.70
C ALA A 57 12.26 12.52 2.55
N ARG A 58 12.94 11.45 2.98
CA ARG A 58 12.47 10.05 2.92
C ARG A 58 11.64 9.63 4.14
N THR A 59 10.61 10.41 4.45
CA THR A 59 9.73 10.15 5.61
C THR A 59 8.36 9.59 5.23
N ALA A 60 7.92 9.83 4.00
CA ALA A 60 6.62 9.38 3.51
C ALA A 60 6.57 7.85 3.42
N ARG A 61 5.46 7.26 3.87
CA ARG A 61 5.20 5.82 3.75
C ARG A 61 4.19 5.58 2.64
N GLY A 62 4.44 4.61 1.77
CA GLY A 62 3.51 4.31 0.71
C GLY A 62 4.03 3.30 -0.31
N PRO A 63 3.22 3.04 -1.36
CA PRO A 63 1.82 3.47 -1.47
C PRO A 63 0.94 2.78 -0.42
N SER A 64 -0.04 3.50 0.12
CA SER A 64 -0.89 3.01 1.22
C SER A 64 -2.38 3.16 0.94
N MET A 65 -3.16 2.24 1.52
CA MET A 65 -4.62 2.17 1.39
C MET A 65 -5.24 2.12 2.78
N SER A 66 -6.25 2.95 3.03
CA SER A 66 -7.05 2.87 4.26
C SER A 66 -8.23 1.92 4.02
N THR A 67 -8.12 0.70 4.53
CA THR A 67 -9.09 -0.39 4.34
C THR A 67 -9.80 -0.74 5.65
N THR A 68 -10.88 -1.52 5.58
CA THR A 68 -11.63 -1.99 6.75
C THR A 68 -10.78 -2.73 7.81
N PRO A 69 -9.88 -3.67 7.46
CA PRO A 69 -8.99 -4.29 8.45
C PRO A 69 -7.91 -3.36 9.00
N GLY A 70 -7.61 -2.26 8.31
CA GLY A 70 -6.58 -1.31 8.71
C GLY A 70 -5.94 -0.58 7.53
N LYS A 71 -4.90 0.20 7.83
CA LYS A 71 -4.08 0.86 6.81
C LYS A 71 -2.99 -0.08 6.33
N ILE A 72 -3.09 -0.49 5.07
CA ILE A 72 -2.15 -1.41 4.41
C ILE A 72 -1.17 -0.60 3.58
N VAL A 73 0.10 -1.00 3.57
CA VAL A 73 1.14 -0.45 2.68
C VAL A 73 1.72 -1.57 1.82
N ILE A 74 2.09 -1.23 0.58
CA ILE A 74 2.92 -2.08 -0.28
C ILE A 74 4.37 -1.73 0.00
N ASP A 75 5.09 -2.63 0.67
CA ASP A 75 6.53 -2.44 0.93
C ASP A 75 7.37 -2.85 -0.29
N GLY A 76 6.87 -3.79 -1.11
CA GLY A 76 7.66 -4.38 -2.18
C GLY A 76 6.85 -5.12 -3.25
N ALA A 77 7.50 -5.36 -4.38
CA ALA A 77 7.13 -6.38 -5.35
C ALA A 77 8.33 -7.32 -5.53
N ALA A 78 8.10 -8.63 -5.54
CA ALA A 78 9.14 -9.65 -5.65
C ALA A 78 8.62 -10.89 -6.37
N GLU A 79 9.53 -11.76 -6.81
CA GLU A 79 9.21 -13.12 -7.24
C GLU A 79 9.59 -14.09 -6.12
N LEU A 80 8.60 -14.78 -5.56
CA LEU A 80 8.79 -15.74 -4.47
C LEU A 80 8.16 -17.07 -4.88
N ALA A 81 8.89 -18.17 -4.75
CA ALA A 81 8.43 -19.50 -5.17
C ALA A 81 7.94 -19.56 -6.64
N GLY A 82 8.54 -18.76 -7.53
CA GLY A 82 8.14 -18.66 -8.94
C GLY A 82 6.84 -17.87 -9.18
N GLU A 83 6.32 -17.18 -8.17
CA GLU A 83 5.12 -16.35 -8.25
C GLU A 83 5.47 -14.87 -8.02
N PRO A 84 5.06 -13.95 -8.92
CA PRO A 84 5.16 -12.52 -8.67
C PRO A 84 4.15 -12.10 -7.59
N VAL A 85 4.64 -11.44 -6.54
CA VAL A 85 3.85 -11.07 -5.36
C VAL A 85 4.09 -9.62 -4.94
N PHE A 86 3.07 -9.03 -4.30
CA PHE A 86 3.22 -7.86 -3.45
C PHE A 86 3.57 -8.28 -2.03
N ALA A 87 4.58 -7.63 -1.43
CA ALA A 87 4.85 -7.68 0.00
C ALA A 87 4.09 -6.54 0.69
N LEU A 88 3.25 -6.90 1.66
CA LEU A 88 2.30 -6.01 2.31
C LEU A 88 2.47 -6.09 3.82
N ARG A 89 2.13 -5.00 4.51
CA ARG A 89 1.92 -5.01 5.96
C ARG A 89 0.89 -3.97 6.37
N PHE A 90 0.36 -4.13 7.58
CA PHE A 90 -0.41 -3.07 8.21
C PHE A 90 0.51 -2.02 8.83
N LEU A 91 0.33 -0.76 8.42
CA LEU A 91 0.87 0.41 9.13
C LEU A 91 0.15 0.62 10.46
N GLN A 92 -1.14 0.32 10.48
CA GLN A 92 -2.01 0.33 11.64
C GLN A 92 -3.17 -0.62 11.33
N ALA A 93 -3.47 -1.56 12.21
CA ALA A 93 -4.53 -2.52 12.04
C ALA A 93 -5.63 -2.40 13.09
N ARG A 94 -6.81 -2.96 12.79
CA ARG A 94 -7.93 -3.06 13.73
C ARG A 94 -7.59 -3.93 14.96
N ARG A 95 -6.75 -4.96 14.78
CA ARG A 95 -6.04 -5.62 15.90
C ARG A 95 -4.58 -5.23 15.92
N ALA A 96 -4.09 -4.84 17.10
CA ALA A 96 -2.69 -4.47 17.30
C ALA A 96 -1.72 -5.55 16.80
N ALA A 97 -2.03 -6.83 17.05
CA ALA A 97 -1.20 -7.98 16.66
C ALA A 97 -0.99 -8.15 15.14
N TRP A 98 -1.83 -7.55 14.29
CA TRP A 98 -1.63 -7.59 12.83
C TRP A 98 -0.66 -6.53 12.33
N THR A 99 -0.40 -5.49 13.13
CA THR A 99 0.43 -4.34 12.73
C THR A 99 1.87 -4.78 12.49
N GLY A 100 2.43 -4.39 11.36
CA GLY A 100 3.81 -4.71 10.97
C GLY A 100 4.04 -6.16 10.53
N ARG A 101 3.08 -7.08 10.71
CA ARG A 101 3.19 -8.47 10.25
C ARG A 101 3.19 -8.50 8.71
N PRO A 102 4.26 -9.02 8.06
CA PRO A 102 4.28 -9.15 6.61
C PRO A 102 3.28 -10.19 6.13
N PHE A 103 2.68 -9.94 4.97
CA PHE A 103 1.86 -10.90 4.24
C PHE A 103 1.96 -10.63 2.73
N TYR A 104 1.54 -11.60 1.93
CA TYR A 104 1.77 -11.57 0.48
C TYR A 104 0.46 -11.72 -0.29
N ALA A 105 0.34 -10.94 -1.35
CA ALA A 105 -0.74 -11.05 -2.32
C ALA A 105 -0.14 -11.33 -3.70
N LYS A 106 -0.88 -12.05 -4.55
CA LYS A 106 -0.50 -12.21 -5.96
C LYS A 106 -0.40 -10.83 -6.61
N LEU A 107 0.64 -10.62 -7.41
CA LEU A 107 0.75 -9.40 -8.20
C LEU A 107 -0.29 -9.44 -9.32
N ASP A 108 -1.19 -8.47 -9.31
CA ASP A 108 -2.17 -8.25 -10.38
C ASP A 108 -1.89 -6.89 -11.04
N GLU A 109 -1.68 -6.92 -12.37
CA GLU A 109 -1.36 -5.73 -13.16
C GLU A 109 -2.52 -4.74 -13.28
N ARG A 110 -3.75 -5.17 -13.00
CA ARG A 110 -4.98 -4.38 -13.13
C ARG A 110 -5.56 -3.97 -11.79
N ALA A 111 -5.19 -4.66 -10.70
CA ALA A 111 -5.60 -4.28 -9.37
C ALA A 111 -5.08 -2.88 -9.02
N ALA A 112 -5.96 -1.99 -8.58
CA ALA A 112 -5.65 -0.68 -8.03
C ALA A 112 -6.17 -0.49 -6.61
N TRP A 113 -6.89 -1.47 -6.06
CA TRP A 113 -7.28 -1.49 -4.65
C TRP A 113 -7.05 -2.86 -4.03
N PHE A 114 -7.04 -2.92 -2.70
CA PHE A 114 -6.66 -4.11 -1.95
C PHE A 114 -7.63 -5.28 -2.10
N ASP A 115 -8.94 -5.02 -2.20
CA ASP A 115 -9.99 -6.05 -2.35
C ASP A 115 -9.98 -6.75 -3.72
N GLU A 116 -9.35 -6.12 -4.71
CA GLU A 116 -9.07 -6.72 -6.01
C GLU A 116 -7.93 -7.75 -5.94
N LEU A 117 -7.10 -7.73 -4.89
CA LEU A 117 -6.01 -8.68 -4.71
C LEU A 117 -6.47 -10.03 -4.15
N ARG A 118 -5.62 -11.05 -4.33
CA ARG A 118 -5.79 -12.39 -3.78
C ARG A 118 -4.55 -12.81 -3.00
N PRO A 119 -4.68 -13.64 -1.95
CA PRO A 119 -3.53 -14.19 -1.24
C PRO A 119 -2.58 -14.93 -2.20
N ALA A 120 -1.27 -14.76 -1.96
CA ALA A 120 -0.24 -15.49 -2.70
C ALA A 120 -0.21 -16.98 -2.30
N PHE A 121 0.55 -17.79 -3.04
CA PHE A 121 0.90 -19.17 -2.71
C PHE A 121 -0.28 -20.14 -2.62
N GLY A 122 -1.43 -19.78 -3.21
CA GLY A 122 -2.63 -20.60 -3.19
C GLY A 122 -3.38 -20.59 -1.85
N GLU A 123 -3.03 -19.67 -0.95
CA GLU A 123 -3.73 -19.51 0.31
C GLU A 123 -5.20 -19.09 0.07
N PRO A 124 -6.17 -19.67 0.80
CA PRO A 124 -7.59 -19.40 0.57
C PRO A 124 -8.05 -18.04 1.10
N ALA A 125 -7.30 -17.42 2.01
CA ALA A 125 -7.63 -16.14 2.65
C ALA A 125 -6.38 -15.46 3.23
N PHE A 126 -6.41 -14.15 3.42
CA PHE A 126 -5.38 -13.46 4.20
C PHE A 126 -5.50 -13.82 5.68
N PHE A 127 -4.37 -13.82 6.40
CA PHE A 127 -4.27 -14.29 7.79
C PHE A 127 -5.24 -13.63 8.79
N PHE A 128 -5.77 -12.45 8.46
CA PHE A 128 -6.63 -11.63 9.33
C PHE A 128 -8.12 -11.77 9.02
N GLU A 129 -8.52 -12.41 7.91
CA GLU A 129 -9.90 -12.36 7.43
C GLU A 129 -10.89 -13.05 8.36
N ALA A 130 -10.59 -14.27 8.82
CA ALA A 130 -11.47 -15.03 9.72
C ALA A 130 -11.72 -14.28 11.04
N GLU A 131 -10.67 -13.67 11.56
CA GLU A 131 -10.69 -12.90 12.80
C GLU A 131 -11.45 -11.58 12.62
N LEU A 132 -11.23 -10.86 11.51
CA LEU A 132 -12.00 -9.67 11.14
C LEU A 132 -13.49 -9.97 11.03
N ALA A 133 -13.85 -11.07 10.36
CA ALA A 133 -15.24 -11.48 10.20
C ALA A 133 -15.90 -11.79 11.56
N SER A 134 -15.16 -12.41 12.48
CA SER A 134 -15.65 -12.60 13.86
C SER A 134 -15.92 -11.28 14.56
N MET A 135 -15.04 -10.29 14.41
CA MET A 135 -15.22 -8.96 15.01
C MET A 135 -16.44 -8.22 14.48
N GLN A 136 -16.73 -8.38 13.18
CA GLN A 136 -17.88 -7.73 12.54
C GLN A 136 -19.21 -8.36 12.95
N ARG A 137 -19.23 -9.66 13.27
CA ARG A 137 -20.44 -10.34 13.77
C ARG A 137 -20.76 -10.03 15.24
N SER A 138 -19.74 -9.65 16.01
CA SER A 138 -19.87 -9.32 17.44
C SER A 138 -20.05 -7.83 17.72
N ALA A 139 -20.10 -6.99 16.68
CA ALA A 139 -20.30 -5.54 16.74
C ALA A 139 -21.74 -5.18 16.36
#